data_AF-A0A7J3J2D9-F1
#
_entry.id   AF-A0A7J3J2D9-F1
#
_cell.length_a   1.000
_cell.length_b   1.000
_cell.length_c   1.000
_cell.angle_alpha   90.00
_cell.angle_beta   90.00
_cell.angle_gamma   90.00
#
_symmetry.space_group_name_H-M   'P 1'
#
loop_
_entity.id
_entity.type
_entity.pdbx_description
1 polymer ?
#
loop_
_entity_poly.entity_id
_entity_poly.type
_entity_poly.pdbx_seq_one_letter_code
_entity_poly.pdbx_strand_id
1 'polypeptide(L)'
;MAEPAEDVEKKVRKKKFEEAFPESSKLLEEEEAATSPPPLTEAKINKMIGPLKRSRPELYQQLELLERETGRKKTLIVSEALHHYLIERKIIQSNIDLATLYEAWSFLADLQEHAIRNFLMLGRLVFSEEYQGMLELSRAMQAPIPPPRRLPPKARDISEKLIEKVWKFADPLIDWCMEQMMSNLAKAMNIKKPIQWKGERIPVEIIEEE
;
A
#
# COMPACT_ATOMS: atom_id res chain seq x y z
N MET A 1 25.17 -6.29 -22.77
CA MET A 1 23.82 -6.83 -22.52
C MET A 1 23.04 -5.75 -21.81
N ALA A 2 22.06 -5.15 -22.49
CA ALA A 2 21.28 -4.03 -21.97
C ALA A 2 20.17 -4.56 -21.05
N GLU A 3 20.02 -4.01 -19.85
CA GLU A 3 18.87 -4.28 -18.99
C GLU A 3 17.58 -3.84 -19.70
N PRO A 4 16.48 -4.62 -19.62
CA PRO A 4 15.22 -4.26 -20.24
C PRO A 4 14.67 -2.97 -19.62
N ALA A 5 14.26 -2.03 -20.48
CA ALA A 5 13.86 -0.66 -20.11
C ALA A 5 12.72 -0.59 -19.08
N GLU A 6 11.91 -1.64 -18.95
CA GLU A 6 10.79 -1.72 -17.99
C GLU A 6 11.26 -1.83 -16.52
N ASP A 7 12.43 -2.43 -16.26
CA ASP A 7 12.96 -2.57 -14.90
C ASP A 7 13.58 -1.27 -14.38
N VAL A 8 14.07 -0.43 -15.29
CA VAL A 8 14.60 0.89 -14.97
C VAL A 8 13.44 1.83 -14.57
N GLU A 9 12.32 1.79 -15.29
CA GLU A 9 11.17 2.64 -14.99
C GLU A 9 10.47 2.28 -13.67
N LYS A 10 10.38 0.98 -13.35
CA LYS A 10 9.86 0.50 -12.05
C LYS A 10 10.76 0.90 -10.89
N LYS A 11 12.10 0.79 -11.05
CA LYS A 11 13.06 1.24 -10.04
C LYS A 11 12.97 2.75 -9.80
N VAL A 12 12.80 3.56 -10.85
CA VAL A 12 12.70 5.02 -10.71
C VAL A 12 11.41 5.45 -10.02
N ARG A 13 10.28 4.77 -10.28
CA ARG A 13 9.01 5.05 -9.59
C ARG A 13 9.05 4.64 -8.12
N LYS A 14 9.66 3.49 -7.81
CA LYS A 14 9.82 3.02 -6.43
C LYS A 14 10.71 3.97 -5.61
N LYS A 15 11.81 4.44 -6.20
CA LYS A 15 12.73 5.40 -5.56
C LYS A 15 12.06 6.76 -5.26
N LYS A 16 11.25 7.26 -6.20
CA LYS A 16 10.48 8.50 -6.00
C LYS A 16 9.38 8.37 -4.96
N PHE A 17 8.80 7.19 -4.82
CA PHE A 17 7.78 6.91 -3.80
C PHE A 17 8.40 6.82 -2.40
N GLU A 18 9.56 6.15 -2.28
CA GLU A 18 10.33 6.07 -1.03
C GLU A 18 10.87 7.44 -0.57
N GLU A 19 11.27 8.33 -1.50
CA GLU A 19 11.69 9.70 -1.17
C GLU A 19 10.52 10.60 -0.75
N ALA A 20 9.33 10.40 -1.32
CA ALA A 20 8.17 11.23 -1.03
C ALA A 20 7.48 10.87 0.29
N PHE A 21 7.61 9.61 0.74
CA PHE A 21 6.87 9.10 1.90
C PHE A 21 7.71 8.19 2.82
N PRO A 22 8.71 8.74 3.52
CA PRO A 22 9.62 7.96 4.36
C PRO A 22 8.97 7.35 5.61
N GLU A 23 7.82 7.88 6.06
CA GLU A 23 7.11 7.40 7.26
C GLU A 23 6.06 6.31 6.96
N SER A 24 5.37 6.35 5.82
CA SER A 24 4.40 5.31 5.47
C SER A 24 5.05 4.03 4.93
N SER A 25 6.23 4.12 4.29
CA SER A 25 7.05 2.93 4.02
C SER A 25 7.49 2.23 5.30
N LYS A 26 7.86 2.97 6.35
CA LYS A 26 8.23 2.39 7.65
C LYS A 26 7.04 1.73 8.36
N LEU A 27 5.85 2.33 8.29
CA LEU A 27 4.64 1.77 8.92
C LEU A 27 4.14 0.51 8.19
N LEU A 28 4.22 0.46 6.86
CA LEU A 28 3.92 -0.74 6.08
C LEU A 28 4.95 -1.86 6.33
N GLU A 29 6.23 -1.52 6.50
CA GLU A 29 7.27 -2.48 6.88
C GLU A 29 7.10 -3.01 8.32
N GLU A 30 6.62 -2.18 9.26
CA GLU A 30 6.34 -2.61 10.65
C GLU A 30 5.08 -3.50 10.77
N GLU A 31 4.05 -3.28 9.94
CA GLU A 31 2.82 -4.08 9.97
C GLU A 31 2.97 -5.41 9.20
N GLU A 32 3.70 -5.43 8.08
CA GLU A 32 4.07 -6.69 7.39
C GLU A 32 5.05 -7.54 8.23
N ALA A 33 5.89 -6.92 9.05
CA ALA A 33 6.78 -7.61 9.99
C ALA A 33 6.05 -8.29 11.16
N ALA A 34 4.79 -7.93 11.44
CA ALA A 34 4.01 -8.52 12.53
C ALA A 34 3.31 -9.83 12.14
N THR A 35 2.99 -10.04 10.86
CA THR A 35 2.25 -11.22 10.36
C THR A 35 3.09 -12.19 9.53
N SER A 36 4.25 -11.75 9.02
CA SER A 36 5.22 -12.58 8.31
C SER A 36 6.38 -13.00 9.22
N PRO A 37 6.91 -14.24 9.10
CA PRO A 37 8.17 -14.57 9.75
C PRO A 37 9.24 -13.59 9.26
N PRO A 38 10.09 -13.02 10.15
CA PRO A 38 11.04 -11.98 9.78
C PRO A 38 11.86 -12.44 8.57
N PRO A 39 12.03 -11.59 7.54
CA PRO A 39 12.75 -11.99 6.34
C PRO A 39 14.12 -12.53 6.76
N LEU A 40 14.39 -13.78 6.37
CA LEU A 40 15.67 -14.42 6.66
C LEU A 40 16.75 -13.60 5.95
N THR A 41 17.45 -12.75 6.70
CA THR A 41 18.49 -11.90 6.14
C THR A 41 19.55 -12.76 5.45
N GLU A 42 20.03 -12.30 4.30
CA GLU A 42 21.03 -13.04 3.50
C GLU A 42 22.26 -13.43 4.35
N ALA A 43 22.62 -12.61 5.33
CA ALA A 43 23.68 -12.88 6.29
C ALA A 43 23.43 -14.13 7.16
N LYS A 44 22.19 -14.38 7.59
CA LYS A 44 21.83 -15.59 8.35
C LYS A 44 21.86 -16.82 7.45
N ILE A 45 21.43 -16.69 6.20
CA ILE A 45 21.43 -17.79 5.22
C ILE A 45 22.87 -18.17 4.83
N ASN A 46 23.73 -17.18 4.59
CA ASN A 46 25.16 -17.40 4.35
C ASN A 46 25.83 -18.16 5.50
N LYS A 47 25.45 -17.87 6.74
CA LYS A 47 25.93 -18.61 7.92
C LYS A 47 25.44 -20.07 7.95
N MET A 48 24.32 -20.39 7.33
CA MET A 48 23.78 -21.77 7.25
C MET A 48 24.38 -22.60 6.10
N ILE A 49 24.81 -21.96 5.01
CA ILE A 49 25.41 -22.65 3.86
C ILE A 49 26.74 -23.33 4.24
N GLY A 50 27.57 -22.71 5.08
CA GLY A 50 28.84 -23.29 5.53
C GLY A 50 28.66 -24.64 6.25
N PRO A 51 27.80 -24.72 7.29
CA PRO A 51 27.42 -25.97 7.93
C PRO A 51 26.74 -26.97 6.99
N LEU A 52 25.92 -26.52 6.04
CA LEU A 52 25.25 -27.40 5.07
C LEU A 52 26.27 -28.17 4.24
N LYS A 53 27.31 -27.49 3.74
CA LYS A 53 28.40 -28.11 2.99
C LYS A 53 29.15 -29.20 3.78
N ARG A 54 29.29 -29.02 5.10
CA ARG A 54 30.02 -29.95 5.98
C ARG A 54 29.16 -31.14 6.41
N SER A 55 27.89 -30.87 6.73
CA SER A 55 26.98 -31.88 7.30
C SER A 55 26.33 -32.76 6.25
N ARG A 56 25.98 -32.20 5.09
CA ARG A 56 25.28 -32.91 3.99
C ARG A 56 25.84 -32.46 2.63
N PRO A 57 27.00 -33.01 2.21
CA PRO A 57 27.65 -32.60 0.98
C PRO A 57 26.81 -32.91 -0.27
N GLU A 58 25.98 -33.95 -0.23
CA GLU A 58 25.09 -34.34 -1.34
C GLU A 58 24.07 -33.24 -1.68
N LEU A 59 23.38 -32.69 -0.68
CA LEU A 59 22.42 -31.58 -0.85
C LEU A 59 23.13 -30.32 -1.35
N TYR A 60 24.35 -30.09 -0.87
CA TYR A 60 25.13 -28.96 -1.32
C TYR A 60 25.49 -29.08 -2.82
N GLN A 61 25.85 -30.28 -3.29
CA GLN A 61 26.10 -30.52 -4.73
C GLN A 61 24.84 -30.32 -5.57
N GLN A 62 23.68 -30.79 -5.11
CA GLN A 62 22.40 -30.54 -5.78
C GLN A 62 22.09 -29.05 -5.86
N LEU A 63 22.40 -28.30 -4.79
CA LEU A 63 22.25 -26.85 -4.78
C LEU A 63 23.16 -26.16 -5.81
N GLU A 64 24.38 -26.67 -6.03
CA GLU A 64 25.26 -26.15 -7.08
C GLU A 64 24.77 -26.48 -8.49
N LEU A 65 24.17 -27.65 -8.70
CA LEU A 65 23.53 -28.00 -9.96
C LEU A 65 22.34 -27.09 -10.24
N LEU A 66 21.47 -26.88 -9.24
CA LEU A 66 20.34 -25.96 -9.35
C LEU A 66 20.77 -24.51 -9.60
N GLU A 67 21.86 -24.04 -8.99
CA GLU A 67 22.42 -22.72 -9.30
C GLU A 67 22.88 -22.64 -10.77
N ARG A 68 23.51 -23.70 -11.30
CA ARG A 68 23.95 -23.73 -12.70
C ARG A 68 22.78 -23.77 -13.68
N GLU A 69 21.73 -24.53 -13.35
CA GLU A 69 20.53 -24.67 -14.19
C GLU A 69 19.68 -23.39 -14.20
N THR A 70 19.47 -22.78 -13.02
CA THR A 70 18.57 -21.63 -12.88
C THR A 70 19.27 -20.28 -13.05
N GLY A 71 20.60 -20.23 -12.94
CA GLY A 71 21.38 -18.99 -12.90
C GLY A 71 21.14 -18.14 -11.65
N ARG A 72 20.41 -18.64 -10.66
CA ARG A 72 20.12 -17.94 -9.40
C ARG A 72 21.16 -18.29 -8.35
N LYS A 73 21.55 -17.29 -7.53
CA LYS A 73 22.47 -17.51 -6.40
C LYS A 73 21.92 -18.57 -5.45
N LYS A 74 22.77 -19.51 -5.01
CA LYS A 74 22.43 -20.54 -3.99
C LYS A 74 21.70 -19.98 -2.76
N THR A 75 22.09 -18.79 -2.30
CA THR A 75 21.47 -18.11 -1.15
C THR A 75 20.00 -17.83 -1.37
N LEU A 76 19.62 -17.38 -2.57
CA LEU A 76 18.24 -17.07 -2.92
C LEU A 76 17.41 -18.34 -3.01
N ILE A 77 17.94 -19.39 -3.64
CA ILE A 77 17.28 -20.70 -3.74
C ILE A 77 16.99 -21.27 -2.35
N VAL A 78 17.98 -21.22 -1.44
CA VAL A 78 17.79 -21.68 -0.05
C VAL A 78 16.78 -20.80 0.69
N SER A 79 16.80 -19.48 0.46
CA SER A 79 15.85 -18.55 1.09
C SER A 79 14.41 -18.83 0.69
N GLU A 80 14.17 -19.05 -0.61
CA GLU A 80 12.86 -19.36 -1.20
C GLU A 80 12.35 -20.70 -0.66
N ALA A 81 13.20 -21.74 -0.69
CA ALA A 81 12.85 -23.05 -0.16
C ALA A 81 12.50 -23.02 1.34
N LEU A 82 13.27 -22.28 2.15
CA LEU A 82 12.98 -22.13 3.59
C LEU A 82 11.70 -21.35 3.83
N HIS A 83 11.42 -20.31 3.02
CA HIS A 83 10.20 -19.54 3.13
C HIS A 83 8.97 -20.40 2.82
N HIS A 84 9.00 -21.15 1.72
CA HIS A 84 7.94 -22.10 1.37
C HIS A 84 7.72 -23.14 2.47
N TYR A 85 8.81 -23.74 2.99
CA TYR A 85 8.71 -24.70 4.08
C TYR A 85 8.07 -24.10 5.34
N LEU A 86 8.40 -22.85 5.70
CA LEU A 86 7.81 -22.19 6.86
C LEU A 86 6.33 -21.88 6.67
N ILE A 87 5.92 -21.49 5.46
CA ILE A 87 4.51 -21.27 5.12
C ILE A 87 3.75 -22.59 5.20
N GLU A 88 4.23 -23.63 4.52
CA GLU A 88 3.61 -24.96 4.54
C GLU A 88 3.52 -25.49 5.97
N ARG A 89 4.59 -25.36 6.75
CA ARG A 89 4.59 -25.78 8.14
C ARG A 89 3.61 -24.97 9.00
N LYS A 90 3.44 -23.67 8.77
CA LYS A 90 2.43 -22.85 9.47
C LYS A 90 1.02 -23.32 9.12
N ILE A 91 0.77 -23.64 7.85
CA ILE A 91 -0.50 -24.22 7.38
C ILE A 91 -0.76 -25.59 8.04
N ILE A 92 0.22 -26.50 8.00
CA ILE A 92 0.14 -27.82 8.63
C ILE A 92 -0.05 -27.69 10.16
N GLN A 93 0.70 -26.83 10.83
CA GLN A 93 0.58 -26.60 12.28
C GLN A 93 -0.76 -25.97 12.67
N SER A 94 -1.39 -25.21 11.77
CA SER A 94 -2.73 -24.68 11.99
C SER A 94 -3.84 -25.74 11.82
N ASN A 95 -3.51 -26.99 11.44
CA ASN A 95 -4.49 -28.05 11.13
C ASN A 95 -5.59 -27.59 10.16
N ILE A 96 -5.30 -26.59 9.32
CA ILE A 96 -6.26 -26.08 8.34
C ILE A 96 -6.20 -27.04 7.16
N ASP A 97 -7.30 -27.75 6.93
CA ASP A 97 -7.47 -28.55 5.72
C ASP A 97 -7.51 -27.62 4.50
N LEU A 98 -7.04 -28.12 3.35
CA LEU A 98 -7.01 -27.35 2.12
C LEU A 98 -8.42 -26.87 1.74
N ALA A 99 -9.44 -27.70 2.00
CA ALA A 99 -10.83 -27.34 1.82
C ALA A 99 -11.22 -26.09 2.64
N THR A 100 -10.80 -26.03 3.90
CA THR A 100 -11.06 -24.89 4.79
C THR A 100 -10.33 -23.63 4.34
N LEU A 101 -9.14 -23.76 3.75
CA LEU A 101 -8.42 -22.63 3.17
C LEU A 101 -9.14 -22.05 1.95
N TYR A 102 -9.67 -22.90 1.07
CA TYR A 102 -10.49 -22.46 -0.07
C TYR A 102 -11.79 -21.80 0.38
N GLU A 103 -12.43 -22.34 1.41
CA GLU A 103 -13.62 -21.73 2.00
C GLU A 103 -13.32 -20.35 2.59
N ALA A 104 -12.23 -20.22 3.36
CA ALA A 104 -11.78 -18.94 3.90
C ALA A 104 -11.45 -17.92 2.79
N TRP A 105 -10.85 -18.39 1.69
CA TRP A 105 -10.57 -17.53 0.53
C TRP A 105 -11.85 -17.07 -0.16
N SER A 106 -12.82 -17.97 -0.38
CA SER A 106 -14.11 -17.62 -0.96
C SER A 106 -14.87 -16.60 -0.10
N PHE A 107 -14.86 -16.79 1.22
CA PHE A 107 -15.44 -15.83 2.17
C PHE A 107 -14.77 -14.46 2.09
N LEU A 108 -13.44 -14.41 1.95
CA LEU A 108 -12.72 -13.15 1.80
C LEU A 108 -13.09 -12.43 0.49
N ALA A 109 -13.21 -13.17 -0.62
CA ALA A 109 -13.62 -12.61 -1.90
C ALA A 109 -15.03 -12.01 -1.83
N ASP A 110 -15.97 -12.71 -1.22
CA ASP A 110 -17.34 -12.22 -1.00
C ASP A 110 -17.36 -10.95 -0.14
N LEU A 111 -16.55 -10.91 0.91
CA LEU A 111 -16.42 -9.75 1.79
C LEU A 111 -15.87 -8.53 1.04
N GLN A 112 -14.88 -8.73 0.17
CA GLN A 112 -14.34 -7.67 -0.68
C GLN A 112 -15.36 -7.16 -1.69
N GLU A 113 -16.12 -8.05 -2.33
CA GLU A 113 -17.20 -7.67 -3.24
C GLU A 113 -18.24 -6.81 -2.52
N HIS A 114 -18.65 -7.21 -1.31
CA HIS A 114 -19.56 -6.43 -0.48
C HIS A 114 -18.98 -5.07 -0.08
N ALA A 115 -17.71 -5.01 0.28
CA ALA A 115 -17.04 -3.76 0.61
C ALA A 115 -17.03 -2.79 -0.58
N ILE A 116 -16.66 -3.28 -1.77
CA ILE A 116 -16.66 -2.51 -3.01
C ILE A 116 -18.08 -2.04 -3.33
N ARG A 117 -19.08 -2.91 -3.24
CA ARG A 117 -20.48 -2.55 -3.48
C ARG A 117 -20.96 -1.47 -2.52
N ASN A 118 -20.65 -1.59 -1.23
CA ASN A 118 -21.01 -0.59 -0.23
C ASN A 118 -20.31 0.75 -0.50
N PHE A 119 -19.03 0.72 -0.86
CA PHE A 119 -18.29 1.91 -1.25
C PHE A 119 -18.89 2.59 -2.47
N LEU A 120 -19.25 1.83 -3.51
CA LEU A 120 -19.91 2.36 -4.71
C LEU A 120 -21.31 2.91 -4.39
N MET A 121 -22.07 2.26 -3.51
CA MET A 121 -23.37 2.79 -3.07
C MET A 121 -23.21 4.09 -2.28
N LEU A 122 -22.22 4.17 -1.40
CA LEU A 122 -21.88 5.41 -0.70
C LEU A 122 -21.48 6.51 -1.68
N GLY A 123 -20.61 6.20 -2.65
CA GLY A 123 -20.24 7.12 -3.71
C GLY A 123 -21.46 7.65 -4.47
N ARG A 124 -22.37 6.76 -4.89
CA ARG A 124 -23.64 7.17 -5.54
C ARG A 124 -24.47 8.10 -4.67
N LEU A 125 -24.54 7.85 -3.36
CA LEU A 125 -25.28 8.70 -2.43
C LEU A 125 -24.64 10.09 -2.33
N VAL A 126 -23.31 10.17 -2.18
CA VAL A 126 -22.57 11.45 -2.10
C VAL A 126 -22.67 12.26 -3.39
N PHE A 127 -22.67 11.59 -4.55
CA PHE A 127 -22.80 12.25 -5.85
C PHE A 127 -24.25 12.37 -6.35
N SER A 128 -25.25 12.01 -5.54
CA SER A 128 -26.65 12.14 -5.92
C SER A 128 -27.07 13.62 -5.93
N GLU A 129 -27.97 13.96 -6.86
CA GLU A 129 -28.57 15.30 -6.93
C GLU A 129 -29.32 15.67 -5.65
N GLU A 130 -29.89 14.66 -4.96
CA GLU A 130 -30.56 14.84 -3.67
C GLU A 130 -29.58 15.29 -2.57
N TYR A 131 -28.38 14.70 -2.52
CA TYR A 131 -27.36 15.11 -1.55
C TYR A 131 -26.79 16.49 -1.87
N GLN A 132 -26.58 16.81 -3.15
CA GLN A 132 -26.21 18.16 -3.57
C GLN A 132 -27.30 19.18 -3.21
N GLY A 133 -28.57 18.85 -3.46
CA GLY A 133 -29.72 19.67 -3.07
C GLY A 133 -29.83 19.85 -1.55
N MET A 134 -29.53 18.83 -0.75
CA MET A 134 -29.45 18.95 0.71
C MET A 134 -28.29 19.83 1.15
N LEU A 135 -27.12 19.75 0.51
CA LEU A 135 -25.99 20.65 0.76
C LEU A 135 -26.34 22.10 0.39
N GLU A 136 -26.98 22.33 -0.75
CA GLU A 136 -27.45 23.65 -1.18
C GLU A 136 -28.52 24.20 -0.22
N LEU A 137 -29.46 23.37 0.21
CA LEU A 137 -30.44 23.73 1.23
C LEU A 137 -29.77 24.05 2.56
N SER A 138 -28.76 23.27 2.97
CA SER A 138 -28.00 23.54 4.19
C SER A 138 -27.23 24.87 4.12
N ARG A 139 -26.70 25.22 2.93
CA ARG A 139 -26.05 26.51 2.68
C ARG A 139 -27.07 27.65 2.68
N ALA A 140 -28.24 27.45 2.08
CA ALA A 140 -29.32 28.43 2.04
C ALA A 140 -29.98 28.63 3.42
N MET A 141 -30.02 27.58 4.25
CA MET A 141 -30.54 27.59 5.62
C MET A 141 -29.46 27.93 6.66
N GLN A 142 -28.25 28.37 6.27
CA GLN A 142 -27.31 28.99 7.20
C GLN A 142 -27.85 30.33 7.70
N ALA A 143 -28.85 30.27 8.59
CA ALA A 143 -28.96 31.19 9.69
C ALA A 143 -27.64 31.18 10.48
N PRO A 144 -27.24 32.29 11.14
CA PRO A 144 -26.03 32.33 11.96
C PRO A 144 -26.02 31.12 12.89
N ILE A 145 -25.09 30.21 12.66
CA ILE A 145 -24.97 28.95 13.38
C ILE A 145 -24.93 29.31 14.88
N PRO A 146 -25.93 28.91 15.69
CA PRO A 146 -25.80 29.09 17.14
C PRO A 146 -24.52 28.36 17.53
N PRO A 147 -23.61 29.01 18.29
CA PRO A 147 -22.28 28.48 18.52
C PRO A 147 -22.39 27.05 19.03
N PRO A 148 -21.60 26.10 18.47
CA PRO A 148 -21.76 24.69 18.75
C PRO A 148 -21.80 24.48 20.26
N ARG A 149 -22.86 23.82 20.75
CA ARG A 149 -22.97 23.43 22.16
C ARG A 149 -21.65 22.80 22.56
N ARG A 150 -20.93 23.45 23.48
CA ARG A 150 -19.58 23.04 23.88
C ARG A 150 -19.67 21.62 24.44
N LEU A 151 -19.28 20.64 23.62
CA LEU A 151 -19.05 19.28 24.08
C LEU A 151 -18.05 19.34 25.24
N PRO A 152 -18.21 18.50 26.28
CA PRO A 152 -17.26 18.45 27.37
C PRO A 152 -15.84 18.24 26.80
N PRO A 153 -14.82 18.94 27.34
CA PRO A 153 -13.49 19.03 26.71
C PRO A 153 -12.87 17.67 26.42
N LYS A 154 -13.11 16.68 27.29
CA LYS A 154 -12.62 15.30 27.12
C LYS A 154 -13.21 14.57 25.90
N ALA A 155 -14.44 14.87 25.51
CA ALA A 155 -15.07 14.25 24.33
C ALA A 155 -14.54 14.86 23.03
N ARG A 156 -14.19 16.16 23.04
CA ARG A 156 -13.58 16.84 21.89
C ARG A 156 -12.21 16.29 21.58
N ASP A 157 -11.34 16.17 22.59
CA ASP A 157 -9.99 15.65 22.42
C ASP A 157 -9.98 14.22 21.86
N ILE A 158 -10.93 13.38 22.28
CA ILE A 158 -11.07 12.01 21.78
C ILE A 158 -11.57 12.03 20.33
N SER A 159 -12.59 12.84 20.02
CA SER A 159 -13.11 12.94 18.66
C SER A 159 -12.10 13.52 17.68
N GLU A 160 -11.34 14.54 18.07
CA GLU A 160 -10.31 15.19 17.24
C GLU A 160 -9.16 14.21 16.97
N LYS A 161 -8.71 13.47 17.98
CA LYS A 161 -7.69 12.41 17.78
C LYS A 161 -8.19 11.26 16.90
N LEU A 162 -9.48 10.92 16.99
CA LEU A 162 -10.06 9.88 16.13
C LEU A 162 -10.16 10.38 14.70
N ILE A 163 -10.63 11.61 14.50
CA ILE A 163 -10.74 12.25 13.20
C ILE A 163 -9.36 12.39 12.57
N GLU A 164 -8.34 12.86 13.29
CA GLU A 164 -6.96 12.94 12.78
C GLU A 164 -6.44 11.57 12.32
N LYS A 165 -6.69 10.51 13.08
CA LYS A 165 -6.26 9.17 12.69
C LYS A 165 -7.00 8.68 11.45
N VAL A 166 -8.31 8.85 11.41
CA VAL A 166 -9.14 8.46 10.26
C VAL A 166 -8.74 9.29 9.03
N TRP A 167 -8.46 10.58 9.21
CA TRP A 167 -8.05 11.48 8.13
C TRP A 167 -6.69 11.10 7.55
N LYS A 168 -5.73 10.71 8.40
CA LYS A 168 -4.41 10.22 7.94
C LYS A 168 -4.49 8.95 7.08
N PHE A 169 -5.47 8.09 7.34
CA PHE A 169 -5.72 6.91 6.49
C PHE A 169 -6.56 7.25 5.26
N ALA A 170 -7.51 8.19 5.40
CA ALA A 170 -8.42 8.57 4.34
C ALA A 170 -7.75 9.45 3.27
N ASP A 171 -6.88 10.38 3.64
CA ASP A 171 -6.18 11.30 2.72
C ASP A 171 -5.50 10.57 1.54
N PRO A 172 -4.59 9.59 1.75
CA PRO A 172 -3.95 8.92 0.62
C PRO A 172 -4.93 8.10 -0.23
N LEU A 173 -6.03 7.63 0.36
CA LEU A 173 -7.06 6.86 -0.33
C LEU A 173 -7.97 7.78 -1.17
N ILE A 174 -8.30 8.97 -0.65
CA ILE A 174 -9.02 10.04 -1.33
C ILE A 174 -8.17 10.58 -2.49
N ASP A 175 -6.89 10.86 -2.26
CA ASP A 175 -5.96 11.32 -3.29
C ASP A 175 -5.84 10.31 -4.43
N TRP A 176 -5.67 9.02 -4.10
CA TRP A 176 -5.65 7.96 -5.10
C TRP A 176 -6.97 7.85 -5.88
N CYS A 177 -8.12 7.92 -5.18
CA CYS A 177 -9.43 7.91 -5.83
C CYS A 177 -9.63 9.11 -6.75
N MET A 178 -9.20 10.31 -6.32
CA MET A 178 -9.29 11.53 -7.13
C MET A 178 -8.37 11.47 -8.35
N GLU A 179 -7.13 10.95 -8.21
CA GLU A 179 -6.24 10.74 -9.34
C GLU A 179 -6.82 9.77 -10.38
N GLN A 180 -7.42 8.66 -9.93
CA GLN A 180 -8.06 7.70 -10.83
C GLN A 180 -9.30 8.30 -11.50
N MET A 181 -10.13 9.03 -10.75
CA MET A 181 -11.30 9.72 -11.30
C MET A 181 -10.91 10.74 -12.35
N MET A 182 -9.92 11.61 -12.07
CA MET A 182 -9.42 12.62 -13.00
C MET A 182 -8.74 12.00 -14.23
N SER A 183 -7.99 10.90 -14.05
CA SER A 183 -7.37 10.15 -15.14
C SER A 183 -8.42 9.55 -16.08
N ASN A 184 -9.51 9.01 -15.54
CA ASN A 184 -10.60 8.44 -16.33
C ASN A 184 -11.45 9.52 -17.02
N LEU A 185 -11.69 10.64 -16.33
CA LEU A 185 -12.40 11.80 -16.89
C LEU A 185 -11.62 12.47 -18.02
N ALA A 186 -10.31 12.64 -17.86
CA ALA A 186 -9.41 13.18 -18.89
C ALA A 186 -9.34 12.26 -20.13
N LYS A 187 -9.34 10.93 -19.93
CA LYS A 187 -9.44 9.95 -21.02
C LYS A 187 -10.79 10.03 -21.75
N ALA A 188 -11.89 10.19 -21.02
CA ALA A 188 -13.23 10.29 -21.59
C ALA A 188 -13.43 11.58 -22.41
N MET A 189 -12.79 12.69 -22.01
CA MET A 189 -12.87 13.98 -22.71
C MET A 189 -11.79 14.21 -23.77
N ASN A 190 -10.90 13.24 -24.05
CA ASN A 190 -9.74 13.41 -24.93
C ASN A 190 -8.84 14.62 -24.58
N ILE A 191 -8.87 15.07 -23.33
CA ILE A 191 -8.03 16.17 -22.86
C ILE A 191 -6.67 15.55 -22.52
N LYS A 192 -5.63 15.94 -23.26
CA LYS A 192 -4.24 15.60 -22.91
C LYS A 192 -3.99 16.07 -21.47
N LYS A 193 -3.60 15.15 -20.59
CA LYS A 193 -3.40 15.40 -19.15
C LYS A 193 -2.69 16.75 -18.93
N PRO A 194 -3.19 17.65 -18.07
CA PRO A 194 -2.46 18.86 -17.73
C PRO A 194 -1.11 18.45 -17.15
N ILE A 195 -0.07 19.10 -17.66
CA ILE A 195 1.33 18.88 -17.30
C ILE A 195 1.43 18.94 -15.78
N GLN A 196 2.02 17.90 -15.18
CA GLN A 196 2.31 17.85 -13.76
C GLN A 196 3.10 19.11 -13.38
N TRP A 197 2.51 19.96 -12.54
CA TRP A 197 3.19 21.11 -11.96
C TRP A 197 4.27 20.60 -11.00
N LYS A 198 5.44 20.26 -11.54
CA LYS A 198 6.66 20.20 -10.74
C LYS A 198 7.00 21.64 -10.41
N GLY A 199 7.02 21.98 -9.13
CA GLY A 199 7.23 23.33 -8.62
C GLY A 199 8.57 23.95 -9.03
N GLU A 200 8.65 24.48 -10.25
CA GLU A 200 9.60 25.53 -10.57
C GLU A 200 9.09 26.82 -9.91
N ARG A 201 9.72 27.17 -8.78
CA ARG A 201 9.56 28.47 -8.16
C ARG A 201 10.08 29.51 -9.15
N ILE A 202 9.18 30.36 -9.65
CA ILE A 202 9.56 31.55 -10.41
C ILE A 202 10.35 32.45 -9.44
N PRO A 203 11.63 32.78 -9.72
CA PRO A 203 12.36 33.73 -8.89
C PRO A 203 11.75 35.12 -9.11
N VAL A 204 11.18 35.70 -8.06
CA VAL A 204 10.76 37.10 -8.03
C VAL A 204 11.99 37.90 -7.61
N GLU A 205 12.60 38.62 -8.54
CA GLU A 205 13.58 39.66 -8.21
C GLU A 205 12.82 40.80 -7.52
N ILE A 206 13.09 41.02 -6.24
CA ILE A 206 12.61 42.17 -5.50
C ILE A 206 13.51 43.34 -5.91
N ILE A 207 12.98 44.24 -6.73
CA ILE A 207 13.60 45.55 -6.98
C ILE A 207 13.33 46.39 -5.73
N GLU A 208 14.37 46.61 -4.92
CA GLU A 208 14.36 47.62 -3.87
C GLU A 208 14.50 48.99 -4.57
N GLU A 209 13.42 49.79 -4.60
CA GLU A 209 13.51 51.21 -4.94
C GLU A 209 13.90 51.99 -3.67
N GLU A 210 15.05 52.68 -3.73
CA GLU A 210 15.48 53.76 -2.82
C GLU A 210 14.69 55.06 -3.05
#